data_AF-A0A956LJI5-F1
#
_entry.id   AF-A0A956LJI5-F1
#
_cell.length_a   1.000
_cell.length_b   1.000
_cell.length_c   1.000
_cell.angle_alpha   90.00
_cell.angle_beta   90.00
_cell.angle_gamma   90.00
#
_symmetry.space_group_name_H-M   'P 1'
#
loop_
_entity.id
_entity.type
_entity.pdbx_description
1 polymer ?
#
loop_
_entity_poly.entity_id
_entity_poly.type
_entity_poly.pdbx_seq_one_letter_code
_entity_poly.pdbx_strand_id
1 'polypeptide(L)' 'RGFGFVTMRDRRDASQAIRRLNGQDFHGRTLVVRLATERQR' A
#
# COMPACT_ATOMS: atom_id res chain seq x y z
N ARG A 1 13.00 6.72 7.93
CA ARG A 1 12.18 5.59 8.41
C ARG A 1 10.72 5.92 8.09
N GLY A 2 10.08 5.23 7.14
CA GLY A 2 8.77 5.67 6.64
C GLY A 2 8.14 4.73 5.61
N PHE A 3 8.42 3.43 5.70
CA PHE A 3 7.78 2.41 4.89
C PHE A 3 7.36 1.26 5.80
N GLY A 4 6.27 0.60 5.45
CA GLY A 4 5.74 -0.57 6.13
C GLY A 4 5.11 -1.49 5.09
N PHE A 5 5.08 -2.79 5.41
CA PHE A 5 4.42 -3.79 4.58
C PHE A 5 3.17 -4.23 5.31
N VAL A 6 2.06 -4.32 4.58
CA VAL A 6 0.80 -4.82 5.09
C VAL A 6 0.42 -6.05 4.28
N THR A 7 0.27 -7.18 4.95
CA THR A 7 -0.24 -8.41 4.35
C THR A 7 -1.75 -8.39 4.38
N MET A 8 -2.36 -8.31 3.21
CA MET A 8 -3.81 -8.38 3.05
C MET A 8 -4.22 -9.83 2.76
N ARG A 9 -5.39 -10.24 3.24
CA ARG A 9 -5.90 -11.61 3.04
C ARG A 9 -6.26 -11.89 1.58
N ASP A 10 -6.86 -10.89 0.91
CA ASP A 10 -7.36 -11.00 -0.45
C ASP A 10 -6.68 -10.01 -1.39
N ARG A 11 -6.31 -10.48 -2.59
CA ARG A 11 -5.72 -9.62 -3.63
C ARG A 11 -6.70 -8.55 -4.14
N ARG A 12 -8.01 -8.85 -4.13
CA ARG A 12 -9.04 -7.87 -4.50
C ARG A 12 -9.08 -6.72 -3.52
N ASP A 13 -9.03 -7.04 -2.22
CA ASP A 13 -9.04 -6.04 -1.16
C ASP A 13 -7.75 -5.21 -1.16
N ALA A 14 -6.60 -5.86 -1.37
CA ALA A 14 -5.33 -5.16 -1.57
C ALA A 14 -5.39 -4.16 -2.75
N SER A 15 -5.99 -4.55 -3.87
CA SER A 15 -6.12 -3.69 -5.04
C SER A 15 -7.04 -2.49 -4.78
N GLN A 16 -8.14 -2.69 -4.04
CA GLN A 16 -9.03 -1.60 -3.63
C GLN A 16 -8.35 -0.64 -2.65
N ALA A 17 -7.62 -1.18 -1.68
CA ALA A 17 -6.84 -0.40 -0.73
C ALA A 17 -5.77 0.45 -1.43
N ILE A 18 -5.03 -0.13 -2.39
CA ILE A 18 -4.06 0.61 -3.20
C ILE A 18 -4.75 1.76 -3.93
N ARG A 19 -5.87 1.53 -4.63
CA ARG A 19 -6.55 2.58 -5.39
C ARG A 19 -7.10 3.71 -4.52
N ARG A 20 -7.52 3.40 -3.28
CA ARG A 20 -8.10 4.38 -2.35
C ARG A 20 -7.06 5.15 -1.54
N LEU A 21 -5.97 4.50 -1.16
CA LEU A 21 -4.96 5.05 -0.26
C LEU A 21 -3.75 5.62 -1.01
N ASN A 22 -3.45 5.12 -2.21
CA ASN A 22 -2.36 5.67 -3.02
C ASN A 22 -2.71 7.07 -3.52
N GLY A 23 -1.93 8.06 -3.12
CA GLY A 23 -2.14 9.46 -3.46
C GLY A 23 -2.96 10.24 -2.44
N GLN A 24 -3.42 9.61 -1.35
CA GLN A 24 -4.07 10.36 -0.27
C GLN A 24 -3.06 11.20 0.51
N ASP A 25 -3.48 12.41 0.89
CA ASP A 25 -2.75 13.18 1.89
C ASP A 25 -3.00 12.58 3.27
N PHE A 26 -1.91 12.25 3.97
CA PHE A 26 -1.95 11.79 5.35
C PHE A 26 -0.96 12.61 6.16
N HIS A 27 -1.49 13.46 7.03
CA HIS A 27 -0.71 14.37 7.88
C HIS A 27 0.27 15.25 7.07
N GLY A 28 -0.17 15.79 5.93
CA GLY A 28 0.65 16.66 5.08
C GLY A 28 1.70 15.90 4.24
N ARG A 29 1.56 14.57 4.11
CA ARG A 29 2.41 13.73 3.26
C ARG A 29 1.55 12.85 2.38
N THR A 30 1.84 12.84 1.09
CA THR A 30 1.18 11.95 0.15
C THR A 30 1.60 10.50 0.42
N LEU A 31 0.63 9.65 0.76
CA LEU A 31 0.82 8.22 0.88
C LEU A 31 1.06 7.60 -0.49
N VAL A 32 2.08 6.76 -0.57
CA VAL A 32 2.36 5.95 -1.76
C VAL A 32 2.13 4.51 -1.39
N VAL A 33 1.06 3.92 -1.93
CA VAL A 33 0.71 2.53 -1.69
C VAL A 33 0.89 1.78 -3.00
N ARG A 34 1.71 0.72 -2.97
CA ARG A 34 2.02 -0.10 -4.13
C ARG A 34 1.84 -1.56 -3.78
N LEU A 35 1.57 -2.36 -4.81
CA LEU A 35 1.51 -3.80 -4.67
C LEU A 35 2.92 -4.29 -4.31
N ALA A 36 3.05 -4.87 -3.11
CA ALA A 36 4.30 -5.47 -2.69
C ALA A 36 4.51 -6.74 -3.51
N THR A 37 5.46 -6.71 -4.43
CA THR A 37 5.94 -7.93 -5.07
C THR A 37 6.73 -8.71 -4.03
N GLU A 38 6.37 -9.97 -3.82
CA GLU A 38 7.11 -10.87 -2.95
C GLU A 38 8.58 -10.80 -3.36
N ARG A 39 9.45 -10.40 -2.43
CA ARG A 39 10.88 -10.40 -2.68
C ARG A 39 11.28 -11.87 -2.73
N GLN A 40 11.25 -12.42 -3.93
CA GLN A 40 11.77 -13.74 -4.25
C GLN A 40 13.20 -13.77 -3.71
N ARG A 41 13.43 -14.62 -2.70
CA ARG A 41 14.75 -14.86 -2.12
C ARG A 41 15.65 -15.56 -3.13
#